data_AF-A0A0H2R707-F1
#
_entry.id   AF-A0A0H2R707-F1
#
_cell.length_a   1.000
_cell.length_b   1.000
_cell.length_c   1.000
_cell.angle_alpha   90.00
_cell.angle_beta   90.00
_cell.angle_gamma   90.00
#
_symmetry.space_group_name_H-M   'P 1'
#
loop_
_entity.id
_entity.type
_entity.pdbx_description
1 polymer ?
#
loop_
_entity_poly.entity_id
_entity_poly.type
_entity_poly.pdbx_seq_one_letter_code
_entity_poly.pdbx_strand_id
1 'polypeptide(L)'
;CGTCDRETDELYRCTNCPSSEYQCNECMMEEHEELPTHRPEMWTPSGWCTTTFAQLGLVYCLGHECKPCPLATNPPFSVIAIDTSGIQLMKISICECRPQTALHSQFIRNRWIPSSPLNPKAIISIRCLEQYRSMEEQGMSPTSYYESL
;
A
#
# COMPACT_ATOMS: atom_id res chain seq x y z
N CYS A 1 -8.13 -13.13 -18.25
CA CYS A 1 -7.05 -12.45 -17.50
C CYS A 1 -5.75 -12.68 -18.26
N GLY A 2 -4.90 -11.66 -18.47
CA GLY A 2 -3.62 -11.79 -19.20
C GLY A 2 -2.60 -12.72 -18.53
N THR A 3 -2.63 -12.83 -17.20
CA THR A 3 -1.66 -13.64 -16.44
C THR A 3 -2.04 -15.13 -16.34
N CYS A 4 -3.31 -15.46 -16.11
CA CYS A 4 -3.74 -16.82 -15.77
C CYS A 4 -4.79 -17.42 -16.73
N ASP A 5 -5.12 -16.73 -17.82
CA ASP A 5 -6.09 -17.13 -18.84
C ASP A 5 -7.52 -17.44 -18.35
N ARG A 6 -7.83 -17.18 -17.07
CA ARG A 6 -9.19 -17.35 -16.53
C ARG A 6 -10.14 -16.27 -17.06
N GLU A 7 -11.37 -16.69 -17.37
CA GLU A 7 -12.49 -15.78 -17.66
C GLU A 7 -12.86 -15.00 -16.39
N THR A 8 -13.06 -13.69 -16.54
CA THR A 8 -13.41 -12.77 -15.46
C THR A 8 -14.18 -11.59 -16.02
N ASP A 9 -15.22 -11.16 -15.30
CA ASP A 9 -15.97 -9.95 -15.63
C ASP A 9 -15.30 -8.68 -15.07
N GLU A 10 -14.41 -8.84 -14.09
CA GLU A 10 -13.65 -7.76 -13.48
C GLU A 10 -12.22 -7.75 -14.02
N LEU A 11 -11.82 -6.60 -14.57
CA LEU A 11 -10.48 -6.37 -15.11
C LEU A 11 -9.80 -5.24 -14.37
N TYR A 12 -8.54 -5.47 -14.00
CA TYR A 12 -7.71 -4.51 -13.29
C TYR A 12 -6.41 -4.26 -14.05
N ARG A 13 -5.83 -3.07 -13.84
CA ARG A 13 -4.46 -2.77 -14.24
C ARG A 13 -3.78 -1.98 -13.14
N CYS A 14 -2.45 -2.02 -13.09
CA CYS A 14 -1.67 -1.20 -12.18
C CYS A 14 -0.94 -0.12 -12.97
N THR A 15 -1.08 1.15 -12.56
CA THR A 15 -0.45 2.28 -13.27
C THR A 15 1.01 2.51 -12.88
N ASN A 16 1.48 1.85 -11.81
CA ASN A 16 2.88 1.89 -11.39
C ASN A 16 3.71 0.73 -11.96
N CYS A 17 3.08 -0.37 -12.36
CA CYS A 17 3.79 -1.50 -12.95
C CYS A 17 4.10 -1.23 -14.43
N PRO A 18 5.24 -1.74 -14.94
CA PRO A 18 5.57 -1.65 -16.36
C PRO A 18 4.67 -2.54 -17.23
N SER A 19 3.98 -3.53 -16.63
CA SER A 19 3.05 -4.41 -17.34
C SER A 19 1.86 -3.64 -17.89
N SER A 20 1.54 -3.88 -19.16
CA SER A 20 0.34 -3.35 -19.82
C SER A 20 -0.84 -4.33 -19.81
N GLU A 21 -0.68 -5.50 -19.20
CA GLU A 21 -1.70 -6.56 -19.22
C GLU A 21 -2.83 -6.31 -18.21
N TYR A 22 -4.04 -6.69 -18.59
CA TYR A 22 -5.20 -6.65 -17.71
C TYR A 22 -5.35 -7.94 -16.92
N GLN A 23 -5.53 -7.81 -15.62
CA GLN A 23 -5.49 -8.92 -14.67
C GLN A 23 -6.85 -9.10 -13.98
N CYS A 24 -7.17 -10.33 -13.55
CA CYS A 24 -8.24 -10.53 -12.57
C CYS A 24 -7.79 -10.03 -11.20
N ASN A 25 -8.72 -9.91 -10.25
CA ASN A 25 -8.41 -9.48 -8.88
C ASN A 25 -7.34 -10.38 -8.23
N GLU A 26 -7.46 -11.71 -8.35
CA GLU A 26 -6.51 -12.65 -7.74
C GLU A 26 -5.06 -12.43 -8.20
N CYS A 27 -4.81 -12.38 -9.53
CA CYS A 27 -3.46 -12.14 -10.04
C CYS A 27 -2.95 -10.74 -9.67
N MET A 28 -3.83 -9.74 -9.68
CA MET A 28 -3.50 -8.38 -9.25
C MET A 28 -3.06 -8.35 -7.78
N MET A 29 -3.71 -9.14 -6.92
CA MET A 29 -3.38 -9.23 -5.50
C MET A 29 -2.09 -10.00 -5.24
N GLU A 30 -1.89 -11.14 -5.90
CA GLU A 30 -0.68 -11.96 -5.78
C GLU A 30 0.59 -11.21 -6.21
N GLU A 31 0.53 -10.45 -7.30
CA GLU A 31 1.69 -9.69 -7.80
C GLU A 31 2.04 -8.48 -6.90
N HIS A 32 1.06 -7.96 -6.15
CA HIS A 32 1.20 -6.72 -5.38
C HIS A 32 1.18 -6.91 -3.86
N GLU A 33 1.34 -8.13 -3.36
CA GLU A 33 1.40 -8.40 -1.91
C GLU A 33 2.43 -7.52 -1.19
N GLU A 34 3.58 -7.28 -1.84
CA GLU A 34 4.68 -6.47 -1.32
C GLU A 34 4.68 -5.02 -1.86
N LEU A 35 3.73 -4.67 -2.72
CA LEU A 35 3.62 -3.37 -3.39
C LEU A 35 2.30 -2.65 -3.05
N PRO A 36 1.96 -2.49 -1.76
CA PRO A 36 0.63 -2.04 -1.35
C PRO A 36 0.33 -0.57 -1.68
N THR A 37 1.33 0.20 -2.11
CA THR A 37 1.19 1.62 -2.51
C THR A 37 1.10 1.82 -4.01
N HIS A 38 1.18 0.75 -4.79
CA HIS A 38 0.89 0.84 -6.21
C HIS A 38 -0.57 1.25 -6.44
N ARG A 39 -0.85 1.86 -7.59
CA ARG A 39 -2.16 2.42 -7.94
C ARG A 39 -2.89 1.50 -8.93
N PRO A 40 -3.78 0.63 -8.42
CA PRO A 40 -4.65 -0.16 -9.27
C PRO A 40 -5.80 0.72 -9.82
N GLU A 41 -6.26 0.33 -11.00
CA GLU A 41 -7.50 0.84 -11.60
C GLU A 41 -8.36 -0.35 -12.02
N MET A 42 -9.67 -0.18 -11.88
CA MET A 42 -10.68 -1.16 -12.29
C MET A 42 -11.34 -0.70 -13.59
N TRP A 43 -11.56 -1.62 -14.51
CA TRP A 43 -12.33 -1.36 -15.71
C TRP A 43 -13.82 -1.30 -15.37
N THR A 44 -14.48 -0.24 -15.82
CA THR A 44 -15.92 -0.04 -15.68
C THR A 44 -16.52 0.29 -17.05
N PRO A 45 -17.86 0.27 -17.20
CA PRO A 45 -18.50 0.73 -18.44
C PRO A 45 -18.15 2.17 -18.83
N SER A 46 -17.76 3.00 -17.86
CA SER A 46 -17.30 4.38 -18.05
C SER A 46 -15.78 4.52 -18.28
N GLY A 47 -15.04 3.41 -18.33
CA GLY A 47 -13.58 3.38 -18.47
C GLY A 47 -12.84 3.01 -17.19
N TRP A 48 -11.57 3.38 -17.09
CA TRP A 48 -10.73 3.09 -15.93
C TRP A 48 -11.08 3.99 -14.75
N CYS A 49 -11.36 3.39 -13.60
CA CYS A 49 -11.63 4.09 -12.36
C CYS A 49 -10.56 3.75 -11.31
N THR A 50 -10.05 4.77 -10.62
CA THR A 50 -9.07 4.59 -9.54
C THR A 50 -9.66 3.77 -8.40
N THR A 51 -8.86 2.84 -7.87
CA THR A 51 -9.16 2.10 -6.66
C THR A 51 -7.89 1.97 -5.81
N THR A 52 -7.95 1.29 -4.67
CA THR A 52 -6.78 0.98 -3.86
C THR A 52 -6.74 -0.51 -3.58
N PHE A 53 -5.56 -1.05 -3.33
CA PHE A 53 -5.44 -2.45 -2.93
C PHE A 53 -6.24 -2.77 -1.66
N ALA A 54 -6.41 -1.82 -0.74
CA ALA A 54 -7.28 -2.01 0.42
C ALA A 54 -8.78 -2.19 0.07
N GLN A 55 -9.24 -1.56 -1.01
CA GLN A 55 -10.59 -1.74 -1.56
C GLN A 55 -10.72 -3.06 -2.32
N LEU A 56 -9.66 -3.50 -3.00
CA LEU A 56 -9.60 -4.81 -3.66
C LEU A 56 -9.50 -5.98 -2.67
N GLY A 57 -9.14 -5.69 -1.41
CA GLY A 57 -9.13 -6.66 -0.31
C GLY A 57 -7.75 -6.92 0.29
N LEU A 58 -6.69 -6.26 -0.21
CA LEU A 58 -5.33 -6.47 0.27
C LEU A 58 -5.21 -6.01 1.71
N VAL A 59 -4.61 -6.89 2.51
CA VAL A 59 -4.21 -6.60 3.88
C VAL A 59 -2.70 -6.73 3.95
N TYR A 60 -2.02 -5.60 4.12
CA TYR A 60 -0.58 -5.57 4.25
C TYR A 60 -0.17 -6.02 5.65
N CYS A 61 0.50 -7.16 5.75
CA CYS A 61 0.92 -7.73 7.03
C CYS A 61 2.33 -7.24 7.39
N LEU A 62 2.48 -6.61 8.57
CA LEU A 62 3.77 -6.04 9.03
C LEU A 62 4.83 -7.08 9.44
N GLY A 63 4.57 -8.37 9.23
CA GLY A 63 5.52 -9.44 9.48
C GLY A 63 5.33 -10.56 8.46
N HIS A 64 6.18 -11.58 8.57
CA HIS A 64 6.10 -12.80 7.74
C HIS A 64 6.13 -12.54 6.22
N GLU A 65 6.95 -11.60 5.73
CA GLU A 65 7.05 -11.31 4.28
C GLU A 65 5.67 -11.00 3.69
N CYS A 66 4.95 -10.07 4.33
CA CYS A 66 3.60 -9.65 3.95
C CYS A 66 2.50 -10.73 4.09
N LYS A 67 2.81 -11.92 4.62
CA LYS A 67 1.82 -13.00 4.84
C LYS A 67 1.05 -12.84 6.15
N PRO A 68 -0.18 -13.38 6.23
CA PRO A 68 -0.96 -13.37 7.46
C PRO A 68 -0.22 -14.01 8.63
N CYS A 69 -0.19 -13.30 9.76
CA CYS A 69 0.39 -13.84 10.99
C CYS A 69 -0.55 -14.92 11.56
N PRO A 70 -0.07 -16.16 11.83
CA PRO A 70 -0.91 -17.24 12.35
C PRO A 70 -1.40 -17.01 13.78
N LEU A 71 -0.77 -16.06 14.49
CA LEU A 71 -1.09 -15.67 15.85
C LEU A 71 -1.82 -14.33 15.93
N ALA A 72 -2.21 -13.73 14.79
CA ALA A 72 -3.00 -12.51 14.79
C ALA A 72 -4.37 -12.77 15.40
N THR A 73 -4.66 -12.06 16.47
CA THR A 73 -5.95 -12.03 17.18
C THR A 73 -6.70 -10.73 16.90
N ASN A 74 -5.96 -9.65 16.63
CA ASN A 74 -6.54 -8.36 16.31
C ASN A 74 -6.97 -8.31 14.84
N PRO A 75 -8.15 -7.74 14.53
CA PRO A 75 -8.57 -7.57 13.15
C PRO A 75 -7.69 -6.54 12.44
N PRO A 76 -7.54 -6.64 11.10
CA PRO A 76 -6.87 -5.61 10.33
C PRO A 76 -7.53 -4.24 10.51
N PHE A 77 -6.73 -3.18 10.51
CA PHE A 77 -7.20 -1.80 10.65
C PHE A 77 -6.70 -0.92 9.50
N SER A 78 -7.43 0.16 9.23
CA SER A 78 -7.10 1.07 8.13
C SER A 78 -6.23 2.24 8.59
N VAL A 79 -5.28 2.62 7.74
CA VAL A 79 -4.44 3.82 7.89
C VAL A 79 -4.34 4.56 6.56
N ILE A 80 -4.09 5.86 6.60
CA ILE A 80 -3.71 6.63 5.41
C ILE A 80 -2.21 6.46 5.20
N ALA A 81 -1.82 5.90 4.05
CA ALA A 81 -0.43 5.80 3.64
C ALA A 81 -0.08 6.97 2.71
N ILE A 82 1.03 7.64 3.02
CA ILE A 82 1.63 8.70 2.22
C ILE A 82 2.92 8.12 1.65
N ASP A 83 2.95 7.96 0.33
CA ASP A 83 4.08 7.45 -0.42
C ASP A 83 4.37 8.32 -1.64
N THR A 84 5.48 8.07 -2.33
CA THR A 84 5.82 8.72 -3.59
C THR A 84 4.82 8.40 -4.71
N SER A 85 4.13 7.25 -4.59
CA SER A 85 3.00 6.91 -5.43
C SER A 85 1.71 7.62 -5.00
N GLY A 86 1.74 8.50 -3.99
CA GLY A 86 0.63 9.31 -3.51
C GLY A 86 -0.01 8.86 -2.21
N ILE A 87 -1.17 9.46 -1.93
CA ILE A 87 -1.90 9.31 -0.67
C ILE A 87 -3.08 8.36 -0.85
N GLN A 88 -3.11 7.27 -0.08
CA GLN A 88 -4.13 6.24 -0.24
C GLN A 88 -4.46 5.52 1.07
N LEU A 89 -5.62 4.86 1.08
CA LEU A 89 -6.02 4.01 2.20
C LEU A 89 -5.35 2.64 2.09
N MET A 90 -4.71 2.20 3.18
CA MET A 90 -4.16 0.84 3.34
C MET A 90 -4.83 0.12 4.50
N LYS A 91 -5.03 -1.19 4.37
CA LYS A 91 -5.40 -2.09 5.48
C LYS A 91 -4.15 -2.79 6.00
N ILE A 92 -3.96 -2.77 7.31
CA ILE A 92 -2.77 -3.27 7.98
C ILE A 92 -3.16 -4.39 8.92
N SER A 93 -2.38 -5.48 8.90
CA SER A 93 -2.40 -6.50 9.95
C SER A 93 -1.05 -6.53 10.67
N ILE A 94 -1.09 -6.69 11.99
CA ILE A 94 0.11 -6.72 12.83
C ILE A 94 0.61 -8.14 13.04
N CYS A 95 1.90 -8.29 13.27
CA CYS A 95 2.47 -9.55 13.71
C CYS A 95 2.39 -9.64 15.24
N GLU A 96 1.81 -10.73 15.75
CA GLU A 96 1.66 -10.99 17.19
C GLU A 96 2.54 -12.14 17.69
N CYS A 97 3.46 -12.66 16.86
CA CYS A 97 4.43 -13.69 17.25
C CYS A 97 5.33 -13.29 18.43
N ARG A 98 5.50 -11.99 18.66
CA ARG A 98 6.25 -11.43 19.79
C ARG A 98 5.44 -10.29 20.40
N PRO A 99 4.54 -10.58 21.37
CA PRO A 99 3.61 -9.59 21.93
C PRO A 99 4.28 -8.35 22.55
N GLN A 100 5.56 -8.45 22.94
CA GLN A 100 6.32 -7.31 23.48
C GLN A 100 6.79 -6.32 22.40
N THR A 101 6.64 -6.66 21.12
CA THR A 101 7.09 -5.79 20.02
C THR A 101 6.10 -4.64 19.85
N ALA A 102 6.56 -3.41 20.12
CA ALA A 102 5.75 -2.22 19.92
C ALA A 102 5.33 -2.03 18.45
N LEU A 103 4.11 -1.54 18.22
CA LEU A 103 3.53 -1.34 16.89
C LEU A 103 4.41 -0.49 15.96
N HIS A 104 4.90 0.66 16.45
CA HIS A 104 5.76 1.54 15.65
C HIS A 104 7.04 0.85 15.18
N SER A 105 7.60 -0.07 15.98
CA SER A 105 8.78 -0.83 15.59
C SER A 105 8.48 -1.77 14.42
N GLN A 106 7.26 -2.32 14.34
CA GLN A 106 6.84 -3.13 13.19
C GLN A 106 6.73 -2.28 11.92
N PHE A 107 6.12 -1.09 12.00
CA PHE A 107 6.09 -0.16 10.86
C PHE A 107 7.50 0.23 10.39
N ILE A 108 8.39 0.65 11.29
CA ILE A 108 9.74 1.10 10.94
C ILE A 108 10.54 -0.02 10.27
N ARG A 109 10.41 -1.27 10.73
CA ARG A 109 11.05 -2.44 10.07
C ARG A 109 10.56 -2.66 8.64
N ASN A 110 9.32 -2.28 8.35
CA ASN A 110 8.73 -2.31 7.01
C ASN A 110 8.90 -0.96 6.27
N ARG A 111 9.83 -0.11 6.71
CA ARG A 111 10.14 1.21 6.12
C ARG A 111 8.98 2.20 6.11
N TRP A 112 8.12 2.10 7.12
CA TRP A 112 7.03 3.04 7.38
C TRP A 112 7.28 3.83 8.65
N ILE A 113 7.11 5.15 8.59
CA ILE A 113 7.12 6.04 9.75
C ILE A 113 5.68 6.33 10.17
N PRO A 114 5.23 5.84 11.33
CA PRO A 114 3.87 6.09 11.81
C PRO A 114 3.71 7.50 12.39
N SER A 115 2.53 8.10 12.20
CA SER A 115 2.21 9.42 12.77
C SER A 115 2.03 9.42 14.30
N SER A 116 1.87 8.24 14.89
CA SER A 116 1.79 8.03 16.33
C SER A 116 2.35 6.64 16.68
N PRO A 117 3.06 6.49 17.81
CA PRO A 117 3.67 5.22 18.16
C PRO A 117 2.67 4.13 18.59
N LEU A 118 1.44 4.52 19.00
CA LEU A 118 0.44 3.63 19.58
C LEU A 118 -0.81 3.48 18.71
N ASN A 119 -1.31 4.56 18.12
CA ASN A 119 -2.53 4.57 17.31
C ASN A 119 -2.34 5.45 16.07
N PRO A 120 -1.51 5.00 15.11
CA PRO A 120 -1.26 5.77 13.90
C PRO A 120 -2.55 5.87 13.06
N LYS A 121 -2.89 7.10 12.68
CA LYS A 121 -3.92 7.36 11.66
C LYS A 121 -3.33 7.53 10.26
N ALA A 122 -2.04 7.84 10.21
CA ALA A 122 -1.27 7.94 8.98
C ALA A 122 0.09 7.27 9.14
N ILE A 123 0.64 6.80 8.03
CA ILE A 123 1.99 6.30 7.90
C ILE A 123 2.63 6.95 6.67
N ILE A 124 3.93 7.23 6.76
CA ILE A 124 4.69 7.84 5.66
C ILE A 124 5.81 6.89 5.27
N SER A 125 5.97 6.61 3.98
CA SER A 125 7.07 5.75 3.54
C SER A 125 8.40 6.47 3.76
N ILE A 126 9.43 5.74 4.16
CA ILE A 126 10.78 6.32 4.27
C ILE A 126 11.22 6.89 2.92
N ARG A 127 10.85 6.23 1.81
CA ARG A 127 11.11 6.69 0.44
C ARG A 127 10.51 8.08 0.17
N CYS A 128 9.28 8.33 0.63
CA CYS A 128 8.63 9.65 0.50
C CYS A 128 9.38 10.73 1.27
N LEU A 129 9.89 10.42 2.47
CA LEU A 129 10.68 11.36 3.26
C LEU A 129 12.05 11.63 2.59
N GLU A 130 12.71 10.60 2.07
CA GLU A 130 13.98 10.72 1.34
C GLU A 130 13.81 11.58 0.07
N GLN A 131 12.75 11.37 -0.70
CA GLN A 131 12.44 12.18 -1.89
C GLN A 131 12.15 13.63 -1.50
N TYR A 132 11.35 13.87 -0.47
CA TYR A 132 11.07 15.23 0.00
C TYR A 132 12.37 15.97 0.37
N ARG A 133 13.28 15.33 1.12
CA ARG A 133 14.57 15.96 1.49
C ARG A 133 15.38 16.38 0.26
N SER A 134 15.43 15.54 -0.77
CA SER A 134 16.11 15.90 -2.02
C SER A 134 15.45 17.06 -2.77
N MET A 135 14.13 17.18 -2.71
CA MET A 135 13.39 18.29 -3.32
C MET A 135 13.46 19.58 -2.50
N GLU A 136 13.51 19.47 -1.17
CA GLU A 136 13.71 20.58 -0.24
C GLU A 136 15.08 21.25 -0.46
N GLU A 137 16.13 20.46 -0.70
CA GLU A 137 17.46 20.96 -1.10
C GLU A 137 17.42 21.76 -2.42
N GLN A 138 16.44 21.49 -3.28
CA GLN A 138 16.19 22.20 -4.54
C GLN A 138 15.21 23.38 -4.37
N GLY A 139 14.79 23.69 -3.13
CA GLY A 139 13.91 24.81 -2.81
C GLY A 139 12.41 24.51 -2.88
N MET A 140 12.01 23.25 -3.03
CA MET A 140 10.59 22.88 -2.98
C MET A 140 10.05 23.00 -1.54
N SER A 141 8.91 23.66 -1.39
CA SER A 141 8.23 23.76 -0.09
C SER A 141 7.52 22.45 0.28
N PRO A 142 7.30 22.17 1.58
CA PRO A 142 6.49 21.02 2.01
C PRO A 142 5.11 20.99 1.36
N THR A 143 4.45 22.14 1.21
CA THR A 143 3.12 22.26 0.61
C THR A 143 3.14 21.87 -0.87
N SER A 144 4.10 22.42 -1.63
CA SER A 144 4.24 22.10 -3.05
C SER A 144 4.58 20.63 -3.29
N TYR A 145 5.38 20.03 -2.41
CA TYR A 145 5.65 18.60 -2.47
C TYR A 145 4.38 17.79 -2.21
N TYR A 146 3.63 18.13 -1.15
CA TYR A 146 2.37 17.47 -0.82
C TYR A 146 1.35 17.52 -1.96
N GLU A 147 1.24 18.66 -2.66
CA GLU A 147 0.36 18.82 -3.82
C GLU A 147 0.81 18.00 -5.04
N SER A 148 2.07 17.56 -5.08
CA SER A 148 2.61 16.73 -6.17
C SER A 148 2.40 15.22 -5.98
N LEU A 149 1.98 14.79 -4.79
CA LEU A 149 1.74 13.38 -4.43
C LEU A 149 0.44 12.82 -5.05
#